data_AF-A0A8X6X534-F1
#
_entry.id   AF-A0A8X6X534-F1
#
_cell.length_a   1.000
_cell.length_b   1.000
_cell.length_c   1.000
_cell.angle_alpha   90.00
_cell.angle_beta   90.00
_cell.angle_gamma   90.00
#
_symmetry.space_group_name_H-M   'P 1'
#
loop_
_entity.id
_entity.type
_entity.pdbx_description
1 polymer ?
#
loop_
_entity_poly.entity_id
_entity_poly.type
_entity_poly.pdbx_seq_one_letter_code
_entity_poly.pdbx_strand_id
1 'polypeptide(L)' 'MAFTLKDSPKCVKSELELFNLPGTQTVIQDGQWNQFHPLSNVFDNAPVEFHISGSAEDYIDLSQTIRKSENSKSGQYTYY' A
#
# COMPACT_ATOMS: atom_id res chain seq x y z
N MET A 1 30.99 -13.20 -12.25
CA MET A 1 30.86 -13.29 -13.71
C MET A 1 29.47 -12.76 -14.06
N ALA A 2 29.36 -11.69 -14.85
CA ALA A 2 28.09 -11.07 -15.20
C ALA A 2 27.81 -11.30 -16.69
N PHE A 3 26.62 -11.81 -17.02
CA PHE A 3 26.20 -12.06 -18.39
C PHE A 3 25.61 -10.78 -18.97
N THR A 4 26.35 -10.10 -19.85
CA THR A 4 25.82 -8.95 -20.61
C THR A 4 25.16 -9.46 -21.89
N LEU A 5 23.86 -9.21 -22.03
CA LEU A 5 23.10 -9.50 -23.25
C LEU A 5 23.69 -8.65 -24.39
N LYS A 6 24.22 -9.30 -25.44
CA LYS A 6 24.64 -8.60 -26.66
C LYS A 6 23.37 -7.96 -27.22
N ASP A 7 23.39 -6.64 -27.39
CA ASP A 7 22.28 -5.79 -27.87
C ASP A 7 21.30 -5.23 -26.82
N SER A 8 21.57 -5.36 -25.51
CA SER A 8 20.84 -4.50 -24.56
C SER A 8 21.26 -3.04 -24.77
N PRO A 9 20.33 -2.07 -24.91
CA PRO A 9 20.69 -0.66 -24.97
C PRO A 9 21.55 -0.31 -23.75
N LYS A 10 22.56 0.54 -23.94
CA LYS A 10 23.39 1.01 -22.83
C LYS A 10 22.45 1.59 -21.78
N CYS A 11 22.38 0.97 -20.60
CA CYS A 11 21.71 1.55 -19.44
C CYS A 11 22.55 2.75 -18.99
N VAL A 12 22.45 3.86 -19.71
CA VAL A 12 23.01 5.14 -19.32
C VAL A 12 21.93 5.80 -18.48
N LYS A 13 21.81 5.35 -17.23
CA LYS A 13 21.25 6.22 -16.21
C LYS A 13 22.29 7.32 -16.03
N SER A 14 21.93 8.56 -16.36
CA SER A 14 22.82 9.71 -16.18
C SER A 14 23.26 9.77 -14.72
N GLU A 15 24.56 9.68 -14.44
CA GLU A 15 25.11 9.84 -13.08
C GLU A 15 24.73 11.21 -12.47
N LEU A 16 24.36 12.18 -13.31
CA LEU A 16 23.85 13.49 -12.91
C LEU A 16 22.42 13.44 -12.31
N GLU A 17 21.59 12.49 -12.72
CA GLU A 17 20.23 12.32 -12.16
C GLU A 17 20.24 11.69 -10.77
N LEU A 18 21.37 11.13 -10.32
CA LEU A 18 21.49 10.53 -9.00
C LEU A 18 21.41 11.56 -7.87
N PHE A 19 21.68 12.84 -8.17
CA PHE A 19 21.69 13.94 -7.21
C PHE A 19 20.48 14.86 -7.34
N ASN A 20 19.58 14.58 -8.29
CA ASN A 20 18.33 15.31 -8.36
C ASN A 20 17.45 14.89 -7.19
N LEU A 21 17.11 15.86 -6.34
CA LEU A 21 16.12 15.66 -5.30
C LEU A 21 14.81 15.24 -6.00
N PRO A 22 14.25 14.07 -5.69
CA PRO A 22 12.92 13.75 -6.17
C PRO A 22 11.97 14.83 -5.66
N GLY A 23 11.04 15.25 -6.52
CA GLY A 23 10.03 16.23 -6.14
C GLY A 23 9.37 15.79 -4.83
N THR A 24 9.41 16.66 -3.81
CA THR A 24 8.78 16.36 -2.54
C THR A 24 7.27 16.44 -2.74
N GLN A 25 6.54 15.35 -2.43
CA GLN A 25 5.09 15.37 -2.42
C GLN A 25 4.63 16.33 -1.31
N THR A 26 4.12 17.51 -1.68
CA THR A 26 3.71 18.56 -0.73
C THR A 26 2.24 18.50 -0.34
N VAL A 27 1.42 17.74 -1.09
CA VAL A 27 -0.03 17.70 -0.91
C VAL A 27 -0.60 16.34 -1.32
N ILE A 28 -1.65 15.88 -0.63
CA ILE A 28 -2.44 14.71 -1.05
C ILE A 28 -3.34 15.17 -2.20
N GLN A 29 -3.23 14.53 -3.37
CA GLN A 29 -3.99 14.93 -4.56
C GLN A 29 -5.42 14.37 -4.56
N ASP A 30 -5.58 13.13 -4.13
CA ASP A 30 -6.86 12.43 -4.04
C ASP A 30 -6.80 11.35 -2.96
N GLY A 31 -7.96 10.91 -2.46
CA GLY A 31 -8.09 9.89 -1.42
C GLY A 31 -9.25 8.95 -1.70
N GLN A 32 -9.03 7.66 -1.50
CA GLN A 32 -10.03 6.61 -1.74
C GLN A 32 -10.08 5.61 -0.59
N TRP A 33 -11.26 5.04 -0.37
CA TRP A 33 -11.46 3.97 0.61
C TRP A 33 -11.19 2.61 -0.04
N ASN A 34 -10.14 1.94 0.41
CA ASN A 34 -9.82 0.58 -0.01
C ASN A 34 -10.27 -0.43 1.04
N GLN A 35 -10.98 -1.49 0.61
CA GLN A 35 -11.43 -2.55 1.51
C GLN A 35 -10.41 -3.68 1.55
N PHE A 36 -9.92 -4.00 2.75
CA PHE A 36 -9.04 -5.13 3.01
C PHE A 36 -9.74 -6.18 3.87
N HIS A 37 -9.51 -7.45 3.55
CA HIS A 37 -10.02 -8.59 4.32
C HIS A 37 -8.91 -9.11 5.25
N PRO A 38 -9.25 -9.53 6.48
CA PRO A 38 -8.27 -10.10 7.39
C PRO A 38 -7.73 -11.42 6.84
N LEU A 39 -6.46 -11.70 7.13
CA LEU A 39 -5.79 -12.95 6.74
C LEU A 39 -6.30 -14.16 7.52
N SER A 40 -6.79 -13.93 8.73
CA SER A 40 -7.19 -14.94 9.68
C SER A 40 -8.49 -14.56 10.38
N ASN A 41 -9.10 -15.54 11.06
CA ASN A 41 -10.28 -15.29 11.87
C ASN A 41 -9.96 -14.28 12.97
N VAL A 42 -10.92 -13.37 13.20
CA VAL A 42 -10.84 -12.38 14.26
C VAL A 42 -11.22 -13.05 15.59
N PHE A 43 -10.40 -12.83 16.62
CA PHE A 43 -10.69 -13.25 17.99
C PHE A 43 -10.64 -12.02 18.92
N ASP A 44 -11.45 -12.01 19.98
CA ASP A 44 -11.63 -10.85 20.87
C ASP A 44 -10.34 -10.39 21.57
N ASN A 45 -9.33 -11.25 21.66
CA ASN A 45 -8.09 -11.00 22.40
C ASN A 45 -6.83 -11.25 21.56
N ALA A 46 -6.95 -11.25 20.24
CA ALA A 46 -5.84 -11.46 19.31
C ALA A 46 -5.72 -10.28 18.31
N PRO A 47 -4.50 -9.97 17.85
CA PRO A 47 -4.32 -8.98 16.78
C PRO A 47 -5.01 -9.46 15.50
N VAL A 48 -5.51 -8.51 14.71
CA VAL A 48 -6.04 -8.78 13.37
C VAL A 48 -4.98 -8.41 12.36
N GLU A 49 -4.63 -9.38 11.51
CA GLU A 49 -3.59 -9.23 10.51
C GLU A 49 -4.20 -8.99 9.13
N PHE A 50 -3.65 -8.02 8.41
CA PHE A 50 -4.05 -7.66 7.06
C PHE A 50 -2.82 -7.71 6.15
N HIS A 51 -3.01 -8.19 4.93
CA HIS A 51 -2.02 -8.05 3.88
C HIS A 51 -2.33 -6.82 3.04
N ILE A 52 -1.41 -5.86 3.04
CA ILE A 52 -1.53 -4.65 2.25
C ILE A 52 -0.32 -4.55 1.32
N SER A 53 -0.59 -4.67 0.02
CA SER A 53 0.42 -4.47 -1.01
C SER A 53 0.78 -2.99 -1.08
N GLY A 54 2.03 -2.66 -0.79
CA GLY A 54 2.52 -1.28 -0.96
C GLY A 54 2.50 -0.89 -2.45
N SER A 55 1.95 0.29 -2.74
CA SER A 55 2.12 1.00 -4.00
C SER A 55 3.28 2.00 -3.84
N ALA A 56 4.01 2.28 -4.91
CA ALA A 56 5.03 3.33 -4.89
C ALA A 56 4.41 4.75 -4.95
N GLU A 57 3.13 4.83 -5.36
CA GLU A 57 2.43 6.09 -5.64
C GLU A 57 1.38 6.42 -4.58
N ASP A 58 0.83 5.41 -3.89
CA ASP A 58 -0.25 5.60 -2.91
C ASP A 58 0.25 5.50 -1.47
N TYR A 59 -0.33 6.34 -0.62
CA TYR A 59 -0.11 6.32 0.82
C TYR A 59 -1.38 5.88 1.54
N ILE A 60 -1.19 5.20 2.68
CA ILE A 60 -2.30 4.76 3.53
C ILE A 60 -2.30 5.62 4.78
N ASP A 61 -3.41 6.34 4.99
CA ASP A 61 -3.64 7.09 6.21
C ASP A 61 -4.25 6.17 7.29
N LEU A 62 -3.41 5.71 8.21
CA LEU A 62 -3.85 4.87 9.33
C LEU A 62 -4.76 5.60 10.32
N SER A 63 -4.72 6.93 10.35
CA SER A 63 -5.64 7.72 11.20
C SER A 63 -7.06 7.73 10.64
N GLN A 64 -7.22 7.48 9.34
CA GLN A 64 -8.50 7.35 8.65
C GLN A 64 -8.77 5.89 8.27
N THR A 65 -8.67 4.98 9.23
CA THR A 65 -9.06 3.57 9.05
C THR A 65 -10.37 3.28 9.78
N ILE A 66 -11.36 2.74 9.08
CA ILE A 66 -12.65 2.34 9.64
C ILE A 66 -12.75 0.82 9.61
N ARG A 67 -13.17 0.23 10.72
CA ARG A 67 -13.40 -1.22 10.79
C ARG A 67 -14.87 -1.52 10.54
N LYS A 68 -15.16 -2.31 9.50
CA LYS A 68 -16.48 -2.86 9.23
C LYS A 68 -16.62 -4.23 9.91
N SER A 69 -17.61 -4.38 10.77
CA SER A 69 -18.02 -5.67 11.36
C SER A 69 -19.41 -6.05 10.88
N GLU A 70 -19.60 -7.31 10.48
CA GLU A 70 -20.89 -7.85 10.08
C GLU A 70 -21.47 -8.72 11.19
N ASN A 71 -22.70 -8.42 11.61
CA ASN A 71 -23.41 -9.25 12.56
C ASN A 71 -24.12 -10.39 11.82
N SER A 72 -23.62 -11.62 11.99
CA SER A 72 -24.15 -12.82 11.35
C SER A 72 -25.61 -13.14 11.68
N LYS A 73 -26.19 -12.54 12.74
CA LYS A 73 -27.59 -12.78 13.14
C LYS A 73 -28.58 -11.77 12.54
N SER A 74 -28.14 -10.55 12.21
CA SER A 74 -29.03 -9.48 11.72
C SER A 74 -28.70 -9.01 10.30
N GLY A 75 -27.55 -9.42 9.74
CA GLY A 75 -27.05 -8.92 8.45
C GLY A 75 -26.72 -7.42 8.46
N GLN A 76 -26.71 -6.80 9.65
CA GLN A 76 -26.36 -5.40 9.80
C GLN A 76 -24.84 -5.23 9.94
N TYR A 77 -24.35 -4.17 9.30
CA TYR A 77 -22.97 -3.74 9.39
C TYR A 77 -22.83 -2.67 10.47
N THR A 78 -21.82 -2.82 11.32
CA THR A 78 -21.40 -1.80 12.27
C THR A 78 -20.01 -1.32 11.88
N TYR A 79 -19.82 0.00 11.91
CA TYR A 79 -18.56 0.66 11.62
C TYR A 79 -17.97 1.16 12.93
N TYR A 80 -16.71 0.83 13.18
CA TYR A 80 -15.94 1.25 14.35
C TYR A 80 -14.74 2.09 13.92
#